data_AF-A0A383ESZ0-F1
#
_entry.id   AF-A0A383ESZ0-F1
#
_cell.length_a   1.000
_cell.length_b   1.000
_cell.length_c   1.000
_cell.angle_alpha   90.00
_cell.angle_beta   90.00
_cell.angle_gamma   90.00
#
_symmetry.space_group_name_H-M   'P 1'
#
loop_
_entity.id
_entity.type
_entity.pdbx_description
1 polymer ?
#
loop_
_entity_poly.entity_id
_entity_poly.type
_entity_poly.pdbx_seq_one_letter_code
_entity_poly.pdbx_strand_id
1 'polypeptide(L)'
;TYVPSLSRMLIEISERHLNGIIHAAGASKISRYEMAQMISEKLGLDGKLLKEVSINDLKWEAPRPKDSSLNVSKAISILNHKPQKIDYNINNFIDEIEK
;
A
#
# COMPACT_ATOMS: atom_id res chain seq x y z
N THR A 1 -3.11 0.11 0.95
CA THR A 1 -2.68 -1.00 1.84
C THR A 1 -3.49 -2.22 1.51
N TYR A 2 -2.86 -3.39 1.42
CA TYR A 2 -3.55 -4.66 1.14
C TYR A 2 -4.22 -5.21 2.40
N VAL A 3 -5.49 -5.63 2.27
CA VAL A 3 -6.39 -5.91 3.40
C VAL A 3 -5.89 -7.07 4.26
N PRO A 4 -5.54 -8.26 3.73
CA PRO A 4 -5.03 -9.36 4.56
C PRO A 4 -3.77 -9.00 5.36
N SER A 5 -2.86 -8.21 4.80
CA SER A 5 -1.68 -7.74 5.53
C SER A 5 -2.05 -6.79 6.66
N LEU A 6 -3.00 -5.88 6.44
CA LEU A 6 -3.53 -4.99 7.47
C LEU A 6 -4.25 -5.78 8.58
N SER A 7 -5.12 -6.71 8.21
CA SER A 7 -5.90 -7.49 9.18
C SER A 7 -5.02 -8.29 10.13
N ARG A 8 -3.94 -8.92 9.63
CA ARG A 8 -2.98 -9.63 10.50
C ARG A 8 -2.29 -8.70 11.50
N MET A 9 -1.91 -7.49 11.07
CA MET A 9 -1.36 -6.48 11.98
C MET A 9 -2.37 -6.07 13.06
N LEU A 10 -3.64 -5.84 12.67
CA LEU A 10 -4.69 -5.43 13.61
C LEU A 10 -5.04 -6.53 14.62
N ILE A 11 -5.15 -7.78 14.17
CA ILE A 11 -5.37 -8.94 15.04
C ILE A 11 -4.24 -9.02 16.06
N GLU A 12 -2.99 -8.97 15.62
CA GLU A 12 -1.84 -9.03 16.52
C GLU A 12 -1.81 -7.87 17.52
N ILE A 13 -2.06 -6.63 17.07
CA ILE A 13 -2.13 -5.45 17.95
C ILE A 13 -3.18 -5.66 19.04
N SER A 14 -4.34 -6.21 18.66
CA SER A 14 -5.45 -6.51 19.58
C SER A 14 -5.08 -7.61 20.58
N GLU A 15 -4.60 -8.76 20.09
CA GLU A 15 -4.29 -9.94 20.92
C GLU A 15 -3.13 -9.71 21.89
N ARG A 16 -2.12 -8.95 21.47
CA ARG A 16 -0.97 -8.59 22.30
C ARG A 16 -1.20 -7.33 23.14
N HIS A 17 -2.38 -6.72 23.07
CA HIS A 17 -2.74 -5.47 23.76
C HIS A 17 -1.70 -4.35 23.56
N LEU A 18 -1.24 -4.15 22.32
CA LEU A 18 -0.22 -3.14 22.01
C LEU A 18 -0.84 -1.74 22.02
N ASN A 19 -0.36 -0.88 22.91
CA ASN A 19 -0.95 0.43 23.14
C ASN A 19 -0.24 1.58 22.41
N GLY A 20 -0.98 2.68 22.26
CA GLY A 20 -0.52 3.94 21.66
C GLY A 20 -0.74 4.02 20.16
N ILE A 21 -0.15 5.05 19.53
CA ILE A 21 -0.34 5.30 18.10
C ILE A 21 0.61 4.39 17.30
N ILE A 22 0.06 3.64 16.33
CA ILE A 22 0.79 2.73 15.45
C ILE A 22 0.28 2.93 14.01
N HIS A 23 1.18 3.23 13.08
CA HIS A 23 0.83 3.25 11.66
C HIS A 23 0.86 1.83 11.09
N ALA A 24 -0.32 1.21 10.95
CA ALA A 24 -0.49 -0.08 10.29
C ALA A 24 -0.77 0.13 8.79
N ALA A 25 0.29 0.18 7.98
CA ALA A 25 0.19 0.40 6.54
C ALA A 25 1.24 -0.43 5.77
N GLY A 26 1.25 -0.34 4.43
CA GLY A 26 2.32 -0.93 3.63
C GLY A 26 3.67 -0.24 3.87
N ALA A 27 4.76 -0.96 3.63
CA ALA A 27 6.13 -0.48 3.87
C ALA A 27 6.72 0.35 2.71
N SER A 28 5.98 0.55 1.63
CA SER A 28 6.46 1.24 0.43
C SER A 28 5.89 2.64 0.34
N LYS A 29 6.75 3.61 0.06
CA LYS A 29 6.38 4.96 -0.38
C LYS A 29 6.47 4.99 -1.90
N ILE A 30 5.32 5.04 -2.56
CA ILE A 30 5.20 5.08 -4.02
C ILE A 30 4.06 6.01 -4.43
N SER A 31 4.13 6.52 -5.65
CA SER A 31 3.06 7.23 -6.32
C SER A 31 1.99 6.27 -6.84
N ARG A 32 0.81 6.82 -7.17
CA ARG A 32 -0.27 6.07 -7.83
C ARG A 32 0.16 5.58 -9.22
N TYR A 33 0.98 6.36 -9.91
CA TYR A 33 1.45 6.03 -11.25
C TYR A 33 2.41 4.84 -11.21
N GLU A 34 3.41 4.86 -10.32
CA GLU A 34 4.32 3.72 -10.11
C GLU A 34 3.56 2.45 -9.71
N MET A 35 2.54 2.56 -8.85
CA MET A 35 1.68 1.42 -8.50
C MET A 35 0.96 0.86 -9.73
N ALA A 36 0.41 1.71 -10.59
CA ALA A 36 -0.29 1.30 -11.80
C ALA A 36 0.67 0.63 -12.80
N GLN A 37 1.89 1.14 -12.95
CA GLN A 37 2.93 0.51 -13.78
C GLN A 37 3.26 -0.90 -13.27
N MET A 38 3.51 -1.06 -11.97
CA MET A 38 3.80 -2.38 -11.37
C MET A 38 2.66 -3.38 -11.59
N ILE A 39 1.40 -2.95 -11.48
CA ILE A 39 0.23 -3.80 -11.73
C ILE A 39 0.16 -4.18 -13.22
N SER A 40 0.34 -3.20 -14.12
CA SER A 40 0.33 -3.41 -15.57
C SER A 40 1.38 -4.43 -15.99
N GLU A 41 2.60 -4.32 -15.47
CA GLU A 41 3.69 -5.25 -15.74
C GLU A 41 3.36 -6.67 -15.29
N LYS A 42 2.86 -6.84 -14.06
CA LYS A 42 2.53 -8.16 -13.50
C LYS A 42 1.38 -8.85 -14.20
N LEU A 43 0.40 -8.10 -14.69
CA LEU A 43 -0.76 -8.63 -15.42
C LEU A 43 -0.52 -8.71 -16.94
N GLY A 44 0.66 -8.36 -17.44
CA GLY A 44 0.96 -8.37 -18.89
C GLY A 44 0.11 -7.38 -19.70
N LEU A 45 -0.34 -6.28 -19.10
CA LEU A 45 -1.15 -5.25 -19.74
C LEU A 45 -0.25 -4.23 -20.47
N ASP A 46 -0.79 -3.59 -21.52
CA ASP A 46 -0.06 -2.56 -22.27
C ASP A 46 0.16 -1.29 -21.44
N GLY A 47 1.38 -1.16 -20.90
CA GLY A 47 1.79 0.01 -20.13
C GLY A 47 1.74 1.34 -20.89
N LYS A 48 1.67 1.33 -22.24
CA LYS A 48 1.52 2.56 -23.04
C LYS A 48 0.18 3.25 -22.82
N LEU A 49 -0.81 2.55 -22.28
CA LEU A 49 -2.11 3.11 -21.91
C LEU A 49 -2.03 3.94 -20.61
N LEU A 50 -0.98 3.79 -19.82
CA LEU A 50 -0.75 4.61 -18.63
C LEU A 50 -0.21 5.98 -19.03
N LYS A 51 -0.90 7.03 -18.58
CA LYS A 51 -0.49 8.42 -18.77
C LYS A 51 -0.10 9.04 -17.43
N GLU A 52 1.14 9.46 -17.31
CA GLU A 52 1.60 10.25 -16.17
C GLU A 52 0.93 11.64 -16.21
N VAL A 53 0.45 12.10 -15.05
CA VAL A 53 -0.17 13.42 -14.88
C VAL A 53 0.25 14.03 -13.56
N SER A 54 0.32 15.37 -13.49
CA SER A 54 0.58 16.08 -12.25
C SER A 54 -0.69 16.23 -11.42
N ILE A 55 -0.53 16.30 -10.09
CA ILE A 55 -1.61 16.67 -9.18
C ILE A 55 -2.18 18.06 -9.49
N ASN A 56 -1.35 18.94 -10.06
CA ASN A 56 -1.73 20.30 -10.46
C ASN A 56 -2.58 20.35 -11.74
N ASP A 57 -2.56 19.29 -12.54
CA ASP A 57 -3.30 19.22 -13.81
C ASP A 57 -4.76 18.80 -13.59
N LEU A 58 -5.10 18.38 -12.37
CA LEU A 58 -6.40 17.79 -12.02
C LEU A 58 -7.20 18.77 -11.16
N LYS A 59 -8.47 19.00 -11.54
CA LYS A 59 -9.42 19.77 -10.74
C LYS A 59 -9.94 18.90 -9.60
N TRP A 60 -9.37 19.07 -8.41
CA TRP A 60 -9.83 18.38 -7.21
C TRP A 60 -10.91 19.19 -6.50
N GLU A 61 -12.03 18.57 -6.15
CA GLU A 61 -13.04 19.18 -5.28
C GLU A 61 -12.50 19.39 -3.86
N ALA A 62 -11.63 18.49 -3.41
CA ALA A 62 -11.00 18.54 -2.10
C ALA A 62 -9.47 18.43 -2.23
N PRO A 63 -8.69 19.21 -1.46
CA PRO A 63 -7.23 19.13 -1.47
C PRO A 63 -6.76 17.69 -1.24
N ARG A 64 -5.75 17.28 -2.02
CA ARG A 64 -5.08 15.98 -1.86
C ARG A 64 -3.63 16.21 -1.45
N PRO A 65 -3.16 15.59 -0.36
CA PRO A 65 -1.76 15.69 0.01
C PRO A 65 -0.87 15.09 -1.07
N LYS A 66 0.25 15.75 -1.38
CA LYS A 66 1.25 15.27 -2.34
C LYS A 66 1.88 13.95 -1.89
N ASP A 67 2.05 13.79 -0.57
CA ASP A 67 2.61 12.60 0.06
C ASP A 67 1.67 12.13 1.18
N SER A 68 1.13 10.93 1.03
CA SER A 68 0.27 10.26 2.02
C SER A 68 0.96 9.05 2.65
N SER A 69 2.28 8.91 2.49
CA SER A 69 3.02 7.82 3.11
C SER A 69 3.04 7.97 4.63
N LEU A 70 3.00 6.84 5.33
CA LEU A 70 3.04 6.79 6.78
C LEU A 70 4.38 6.24 7.25
N ASN A 71 4.92 6.80 8.34
CA ASN A 71 6.09 6.24 9.00
C ASN A 71 5.70 4.97 9.75
N VAL A 72 6.05 3.80 9.22
CA VAL A 72 5.72 2.50 9.79
C VAL A 72 6.83 1.90 10.67
N SER A 73 7.88 2.66 11.01
CA SER A 73 9.04 2.15 11.76
C SER A 73 8.65 1.52 13.10
N LYS A 74 7.65 2.08 13.79
CA LYS A 74 7.12 1.49 15.03
C LYS A 74 6.52 0.10 14.77
N ALA A 75 5.66 -0.03 13.76
CA ALA A 75 5.05 -1.32 13.40
C ALA A 75 6.08 -2.37 12.99
N ILE A 76 7.12 -1.99 12.22
CA ILE A 76 8.23 -2.88 11.84
C ILE A 76 8.99 -3.40 13.07
N SER A 77 9.17 -2.55 14.08
CA SER A 77 9.93 -2.87 15.29
C SER A 77 9.16 -3.81 16.24
N ILE A 78 7.85 -3.58 16.43
CA ILE A 78 7.09 -4.23 17.49
C ILE A 78 6.22 -5.41 17.03
N LEU A 79 5.86 -5.49 15.74
CA LEU A 79 4.96 -6.52 15.21
C LEU A 79 5.74 -7.71 14.63
N ASN A 80 5.19 -8.90 14.82
CA ASN A 80 5.60 -10.13 14.15
C ASN A 80 5.09 -10.12 12.71
N HIS A 81 3.83 -9.73 12.49
CA HIS A 81 3.26 -9.46 11.18
C HIS A 81 3.67 -8.06 10.73
N LYS A 82 4.80 -7.97 10.05
CA LYS A 82 5.37 -6.66 9.65
C LYS A 82 4.61 -6.05 8.46
N PRO A 83 4.57 -4.71 8.36
CA PRO A 83 4.29 -3.99 7.12
C PRO A 83 5.03 -4.60 5.93
N GLN A 84 4.28 -4.95 4.88
CA GLN A 84 4.85 -5.57 3.68
C GLN A 84 5.10 -4.55 2.58
N LYS A 85 6.13 -4.79 1.76
CA LYS A 85 6.37 -4.00 0.55
C LYS A 85 5.22 -4.18 -0.44
N ILE A 86 5.00 -3.16 -1.27
CA ILE A 86 3.91 -3.13 -2.24
C ILE A 86 3.99 -4.30 -3.24
N ASP A 87 5.20 -4.63 -3.72
CA ASP A 87 5.43 -5.71 -4.68
C ASP A 87 4.88 -7.07 -4.20
N TYR A 88 5.23 -7.44 -2.96
CA TYR A 88 4.75 -8.66 -2.31
C TYR A 88 3.21 -8.70 -2.21
N ASN A 89 2.61 -7.57 -1.80
CA ASN A 89 1.16 -7.49 -1.65
C ASN A 89 0.41 -7.49 -2.99
N ILE A 90 0.98 -6.91 -4.05
CA ILE A 90 0.37 -6.98 -5.39
C ILE A 90 0.40 -8.42 -5.91
N ASN A 91 1.50 -9.15 -5.73
CA ASN A 91 1.55 -10.57 -6.13
C ASN A 91 0.45 -11.38 -5.43
N ASN A 92 0.35 -11.27 -4.10
CA ASN A 92 -0.69 -11.99 -3.37
C ASN A 92 -2.10 -11.62 -3.82
N PHE A 93 -2.34 -10.34 -4.13
CA PHE A 93 -3.64 -9.89 -4.64
C PHE A 93 -3.95 -10.47 -6.03
N ILE A 94 -2.96 -10.50 -6.93
CA ILE A 94 -3.10 -11.09 -8.27
C ILE A 94 -3.39 -12.59 -8.15
N ASP A 95 -2.62 -13.31 -7.32
CA ASP A 95 -2.84 -14.74 -7.04
C ASP A 95 -4.22 -15.05 -6.44
N GLU A 96 -4.87 -14.08 -5.78
CA GLU A 96 -6.22 -14.20 -5.24
C GLU A 96 -7.31 -14.01 -6.30
N ILE A 97 -7.10 -13.13 -7.29
CA ILE A 97 -8.11 -12.85 -8.33
C ILE A 97 -8.02 -13.78 -9.54
N GLU A 98 -6.90 -14.48 -9.73
CA GLU A 98 -6.72 -15.47 -10.80
C GLU A 98 -7.20 -16.89 -10.42
N LYS A 99 -7.61 -17.10 -9.16
CA LYS A 99 -8.22 -18.36 -8.68
C LYS A 99 -9.73 -18.38 -8.93
#